data_AF-A0A940UC88-F1
#
_entry.id   AF-A0A940UC88-F1
#
_cell.length_a   1.000
_cell.length_b   1.000
_cell.length_c   1.000
_cell.angle_alpha   90.00
_cell.angle_beta   90.00
_cell.angle_gamma   90.00
#
_symmetry.space_group_name_H-M   'P 1'
#
loop_
_entity.id
_entity.type
_entity.pdbx_description
1 polymer ?
#
loop_
_entity_poly.entity_id
_entity_poly.type
_entity_poly.pdbx_seq_one_letter_code
_entity_poly.pdbx_strand_id
1 'polypeptide(L)'
;MSKYGGKSATAEQVAALIQDGMWVDYGTIQPPRAFDRALAQRAGKVKNVKIRTLGHLAPFEVMEKDPEAKSFWVGNWHILGLTRKYIAENRGTHIPYNFGETARYYREDIDCDIAVQTVTPMDRHGYFNFGPLCNFKKAVFEKAKIKVVEIIQDMPWCYGGYDDCIHLSEVDYVIENTTDKTITIPSAPATETDKQIAGYIAEMIPKDGPCLQIGIGGLPDAVLRLLADSG
;
A
#
# COMPACT_ATOMS: atom_id res chain seq x y z
N MET A 1 3.56 11.41 29.88
CA MET A 1 4.02 11.73 28.52
C MET A 1 2.97 11.21 27.53
N SER A 2 2.63 11.95 26.48
CA SER A 2 1.66 11.49 25.48
C SER A 2 2.16 10.20 24.79
N LYS A 3 1.25 9.29 24.41
CA LYS A 3 1.54 7.98 23.76
C LYS A 3 2.61 8.05 22.64
N TYR A 4 2.62 9.15 21.88
CA TYR A 4 3.53 9.37 20.75
C TYR A 4 4.51 10.54 20.93
N GLY A 5 4.79 10.96 22.17
CA GLY A 5 5.74 12.06 22.43
C GLY A 5 5.42 13.38 21.70
N GLY A 6 4.15 13.75 21.58
CA GLY A 6 3.69 14.97 20.90
C GLY A 6 3.44 14.82 19.40
N LYS A 7 3.73 13.65 18.81
CA LYS A 7 3.60 13.39 17.36
C LYS A 7 2.19 12.98 16.92
N SER A 8 1.21 12.96 17.83
CA SER A 8 -0.18 12.65 17.50
C SER A 8 -0.77 13.77 16.64
N ALA A 9 -1.37 13.43 15.50
CA ALA A 9 -2.04 14.38 14.62
C ALA A 9 -3.33 13.80 14.05
N THR A 10 -4.32 14.66 13.78
CA THR A 10 -5.49 14.25 12.99
C THR A 10 -5.13 14.16 11.51
N ALA A 11 -5.92 13.40 10.75
CA ALA A 11 -5.76 13.31 9.31
C ALA A 11 -5.85 14.69 8.63
N GLU A 12 -6.71 15.58 9.13
CA GLU A 12 -6.87 16.95 8.64
C GLU A 12 -5.64 17.82 8.92
N GLN A 13 -5.01 17.66 10.09
CA GLN A 13 -3.77 18.38 10.42
C GLN A 13 -2.63 17.97 9.49
N VAL A 14 -2.49 16.68 9.21
CA VAL A 14 -1.49 16.19 8.25
C VAL A 14 -1.86 16.63 6.83
N ALA A 15 -3.14 16.53 6.44
CA ALA A 15 -3.61 16.96 5.13
C ALA A 15 -3.35 18.46 4.91
N ALA A 16 -3.42 19.29 5.96
CA ALA A 16 -3.12 20.73 5.91
C ALA A 16 -1.65 21.05 5.58
N LEU A 17 -0.73 20.10 5.77
CA LEU A 17 0.68 20.25 5.39
C LEU A 17 0.90 20.23 3.88
N ILE A 18 -0.03 19.66 3.11
CA ILE A 18 0.08 19.56 1.65
C ILE A 18 0.08 20.95 1.00
N GLN A 19 0.98 21.15 0.06
CA GLN A 19 1.11 22.36 -0.74
C GLN A 19 1.09 22.01 -2.22
N ASP A 20 0.93 23.03 -3.06
CA ASP A 20 0.91 22.89 -4.50
C ASP A 20 2.19 22.20 -5.00
N GLY A 21 2.05 21.27 -5.94
CA GLY A 21 3.20 20.60 -6.56
C GLY A 21 3.87 19.49 -5.74
N MET A 22 3.44 19.21 -4.50
CA MET A 22 4.07 18.17 -3.67
C MET A 22 3.87 16.76 -4.24
N TRP A 23 4.87 15.90 -4.03
CA TRP A 23 4.79 14.45 -4.21
C TRP A 23 4.37 13.76 -2.90
N VAL A 24 3.23 13.08 -2.95
CA VAL A 24 2.61 12.38 -1.82
C VAL A 24 2.63 10.87 -2.09
N ASP A 25 3.20 10.09 -1.18
CA ASP A 25 3.17 8.63 -1.24
C ASP A 25 2.02 8.09 -0.38
N TYR A 26 1.13 7.31 -0.99
CA TYR A 26 -0.02 6.67 -0.34
C TYR A 26 0.26 5.22 0.07
N GLY A 27 1.49 4.74 -0.07
CA GLY A 27 1.82 3.33 0.07
C GLY A 27 1.11 2.47 -0.97
N THR A 28 0.72 1.26 -0.55
CA THR A 28 0.34 0.18 -1.46
C THR A 28 -1.12 -0.26 -1.25
N ILE A 29 -1.35 -1.58 -1.26
CA ILE A 29 -2.66 -2.25 -1.30
C ILE A 29 -3.61 -1.78 -0.18
N GLN A 30 -3.09 -1.51 1.02
CA GLN A 30 -3.79 -0.89 2.14
C GLN A 30 -3.43 0.60 2.25
N PRO A 31 -4.22 1.50 1.65
CA PRO A 31 -3.94 2.92 1.67
C PRO A 31 -4.32 3.60 3.00
N PRO A 32 -3.78 4.79 3.29
CA PRO A 32 -4.13 5.58 4.46
C PRO A 32 -5.49 6.28 4.24
N ARG A 33 -6.58 5.53 4.45
CA ARG A 33 -7.94 5.97 4.10
C ARG A 33 -8.44 7.16 4.92
N ALA A 34 -7.99 7.32 6.18
CA ALA A 34 -8.35 8.50 6.95
C ALA A 34 -7.68 9.76 6.38
N PHE A 35 -6.38 9.67 6.08
CA PHE A 35 -5.66 10.73 5.39
C PHE A 35 -6.25 11.05 4.02
N ASP A 36 -6.60 10.05 3.21
CA ASP A 36 -7.19 10.26 1.88
C ASP A 36 -8.51 11.05 1.94
N ARG A 37 -9.43 10.66 2.85
CA ARG A 37 -10.67 11.41 3.09
C ARG A 37 -10.41 12.86 3.50
N ALA A 38 -9.40 13.11 4.33
CA ALA A 38 -9.03 14.45 4.77
C ALA A 38 -8.39 15.28 3.64
N LEU A 39 -7.49 14.68 2.87
CA LEU A 39 -6.84 15.34 1.73
C LEU A 39 -7.86 15.68 0.64
N ALA A 40 -8.86 14.83 0.41
CA ALA A 40 -9.94 15.06 -0.53
C ALA A 40 -10.72 16.37 -0.24
N GLN A 41 -10.83 16.79 1.03
CA GLN A 41 -11.46 18.08 1.41
C GLN A 41 -10.64 19.33 1.01
N ARG A 42 -9.44 19.10 0.47
CA ARG A 42 -8.56 20.14 -0.09
C ARG A 42 -8.68 20.27 -1.61
N ALA A 43 -9.56 19.50 -2.27
CA ALA A 43 -9.88 19.73 -3.67
C ALA A 43 -10.26 21.21 -3.92
N GLY A 44 -9.68 21.81 -4.96
CA GLY A 44 -9.83 23.24 -5.30
C GLY A 44 -9.01 24.21 -4.44
N LYS A 45 -8.41 23.75 -3.33
CA LYS A 45 -7.56 24.57 -2.44
C LYS A 45 -6.07 24.35 -2.67
N VAL A 46 -5.71 23.28 -3.38
CA VAL A 46 -4.34 22.96 -3.81
C VAL A 46 -4.33 22.62 -5.29
N LYS A 47 -3.16 22.72 -5.92
CA LYS A 47 -2.98 22.45 -7.35
C LYS A 47 -1.78 21.55 -7.60
N ASN A 48 -1.91 20.68 -8.60
CA ASN A 48 -0.81 19.84 -9.09
C ASN A 48 -0.14 18.98 -7.99
N VAL A 49 -0.92 18.52 -7.01
CA VAL A 49 -0.45 17.56 -6.01
C VAL A 49 -0.38 16.20 -6.69
N LYS A 50 0.79 15.57 -6.65
CA LYS A 50 1.07 14.30 -7.33
C LYS A 50 1.06 13.18 -6.31
N ILE A 51 0.03 12.34 -6.38
CA ILE A 51 -0.15 11.20 -5.49
C ILE A 51 0.40 9.96 -6.19
N ARG A 52 1.26 9.23 -5.49
CA ARG A 52 1.87 7.99 -5.95
C ARG A 52 1.42 6.82 -5.08
N THR A 53 1.10 5.69 -5.73
CA THR A 53 0.59 4.50 -5.05
C THR A 53 0.83 3.22 -5.87
N LEU A 54 0.55 2.06 -5.27
CA LEU A 54 0.68 0.74 -5.91
C LEU A 54 -0.48 -0.17 -5.51
N GLY A 55 -1.25 -0.67 -6.47
CA GLY A 55 -2.16 -1.81 -6.25
C GLY A 55 -3.30 -1.50 -5.27
N HIS A 56 -3.78 -0.27 -5.29
CA HIS A 56 -4.73 0.28 -4.32
C HIS A 56 -6.11 -0.41 -4.39
N LEU A 57 -6.68 -0.80 -3.24
CA LEU A 57 -7.94 -1.57 -3.16
C LEU A 57 -9.18 -0.80 -2.71
N ALA A 58 -9.04 0.46 -2.27
CA ALA A 58 -10.15 1.31 -1.85
C ALA A 58 -10.38 2.47 -2.83
N PRO A 59 -11.60 3.04 -2.93
CA PRO A 59 -11.82 4.28 -3.68
C PRO A 59 -10.85 5.39 -3.26
N PHE A 60 -10.36 6.16 -4.24
CA PHE A 60 -9.59 7.38 -3.97
C PHE A 60 -10.55 8.53 -3.76
N GLU A 61 -10.76 8.94 -2.53
CA GLU A 61 -11.65 10.06 -2.16
C GLU A 61 -11.16 11.35 -2.81
N VAL A 62 -9.85 11.53 -2.94
CA VAL A 62 -9.26 12.65 -3.70
C VAL A 62 -9.73 12.67 -5.16
N MET A 63 -9.86 11.52 -5.81
CA MET A 63 -10.34 11.45 -7.20
C MET A 63 -11.84 11.66 -7.27
N GLU A 64 -12.61 11.14 -6.31
CA GLU A 64 -14.06 11.35 -6.23
C GLU A 64 -14.42 12.81 -5.98
N LYS A 65 -13.64 13.53 -5.16
CA LYS A 65 -13.84 14.95 -4.88
C LYS A 65 -13.25 15.89 -5.93
N ASP A 66 -12.35 15.39 -6.77
CA ASP A 66 -11.71 16.14 -7.87
C ASP A 66 -11.87 15.40 -9.21
N PRO A 67 -13.10 15.27 -9.72
CA PRO A 67 -13.37 14.48 -10.92
C PRO A 67 -12.69 15.01 -12.18
N GLU A 68 -12.36 16.31 -12.21
CA GLU A 68 -11.67 16.97 -13.32
C GLU A 68 -10.13 17.01 -13.12
N ALA A 69 -9.61 16.38 -12.05
CA ALA A 69 -8.18 16.33 -11.72
C ALA A 69 -7.49 17.71 -11.70
N LYS A 70 -8.16 18.74 -11.17
CA LYS A 70 -7.63 20.11 -11.09
C LYS A 70 -6.60 20.28 -9.97
N SER A 71 -6.73 19.48 -8.93
CA SER A 71 -5.97 19.55 -7.68
C SER A 71 -5.01 18.38 -7.57
N PHE A 72 -5.49 17.17 -7.88
CA PHE A 72 -4.78 15.92 -7.65
C PHE A 72 -4.54 15.17 -8.95
N TRP A 73 -3.29 14.79 -9.16
CA TRP A 73 -2.90 13.80 -10.16
C TRP A 73 -2.54 12.51 -9.45
N VAL A 74 -3.19 11.40 -9.80
CA VAL A 74 -2.94 10.08 -9.19
C VAL A 74 -2.21 9.18 -10.18
N GLY A 75 -0.96 8.92 -9.87
CA GLY A 75 -0.09 7.99 -10.59
C GLY A 75 0.03 6.66 -9.86
N ASN A 76 -0.44 5.58 -10.49
CA ASN A 76 -0.41 4.25 -9.90
C ASN A 76 0.57 3.35 -10.66
N TRP A 77 1.44 2.69 -9.90
CA TRP A 77 2.43 1.74 -10.38
C TRP A 77 1.87 0.36 -10.70
N HIS A 78 0.74 -0.02 -10.11
CA HIS A 78 0.09 -1.30 -10.38
C HIS A 78 -1.42 -1.15 -10.44
N ILE A 79 -1.98 -1.32 -11.64
CA ILE A 79 -3.41 -1.08 -11.87
C ILE A 79 -4.22 -2.33 -11.54
N LEU A 80 -5.17 -2.19 -10.62
CA LEU A 80 -6.14 -3.23 -10.27
C LEU A 80 -7.54 -2.90 -10.80
N GLY A 81 -8.53 -3.75 -10.48
CA GLY A 81 -9.92 -3.62 -10.95
C GLY A 81 -10.52 -2.22 -10.73
N LEU A 82 -10.29 -1.63 -9.56
CA LEU A 82 -10.79 -0.30 -9.24
C LEU A 82 -10.12 0.78 -10.09
N THR A 83 -8.79 0.85 -10.10
CA THR A 83 -8.06 1.91 -10.82
C THR A 83 -8.17 1.77 -12.34
N ARG A 84 -8.48 0.58 -12.86
CA ARG A 84 -8.89 0.39 -14.26
C ARG A 84 -10.11 1.23 -14.63
N LYS A 85 -11.10 1.37 -13.73
CA LYS A 85 -12.29 2.19 -13.98
C LYS A 85 -11.92 3.67 -14.12
N TYR A 86 -11.12 4.20 -13.19
CA TYR A 86 -10.65 5.59 -13.27
C TYR A 86 -9.83 5.87 -14.54
N ILE A 87 -8.99 4.93 -14.98
CA ILE A 87 -8.25 5.06 -16.24
C ILE A 87 -9.20 5.07 -17.44
N ALA A 88 -10.20 4.19 -17.48
CA ALA A 88 -11.20 4.16 -18.54
C ALA A 88 -12.03 5.46 -18.62
N GLU A 89 -12.16 6.17 -17.49
CA GLU A 89 -12.78 7.49 -17.40
C GLU A 89 -11.81 8.66 -17.70
N ASN A 90 -10.58 8.39 -18.14
CA ASN A 90 -9.50 9.38 -18.35
C ASN A 90 -9.13 10.19 -17.09
N ARG A 91 -9.31 9.61 -15.90
CA ARG A 91 -9.02 10.26 -14.60
C ARG A 91 -7.84 9.63 -13.86
N GLY A 92 -7.47 8.39 -14.20
CA GLY A 92 -6.34 7.68 -13.59
C GLY A 92 -5.10 7.66 -14.49
N THR A 93 -3.91 7.59 -13.90
CA THR A 93 -2.65 7.42 -14.64
C THR A 93 -1.90 6.16 -14.21
N HIS A 94 -1.44 5.37 -15.19
CA HIS A 94 -0.48 4.30 -14.96
C HIS A 94 0.95 4.83 -15.15
N ILE A 95 1.82 4.56 -14.19
CA ILE A 95 3.26 4.80 -14.33
C ILE A 95 3.94 3.44 -14.51
N PRO A 96 4.48 3.14 -15.71
CA PRO A 96 5.27 1.92 -15.92
C PRO A 96 6.50 1.92 -15.02
N TYR A 97 6.76 0.80 -14.34
CA TYR A 97 7.93 0.64 -13.47
C TYR A 97 8.24 -0.85 -13.25
N ASN A 98 9.44 -1.15 -12.73
CA ASN A 98 9.80 -2.48 -12.27
C ASN A 98 9.67 -2.58 -10.73
N PHE A 99 8.85 -3.50 -10.24
CA PHE A 99 8.63 -3.67 -8.80
C PHE A 99 9.89 -4.06 -8.02
N GLY A 100 10.77 -4.88 -8.61
CA GLY A 100 12.02 -5.29 -7.96
C GLY A 100 13.01 -4.14 -7.72
N GLU A 101 12.88 -3.06 -8.48
CA GLU A 101 13.76 -1.89 -8.43
C GLU A 101 13.23 -0.78 -7.52
N THR A 102 12.03 -0.94 -6.94
CA THR A 102 11.31 0.16 -6.29
C THR A 102 12.09 0.83 -5.16
N ALA A 103 12.75 0.03 -4.31
CA ALA A 103 13.55 0.56 -3.22
C ALA A 103 14.72 1.42 -3.74
N ARG A 104 15.36 0.99 -4.84
CA ARG A 104 16.42 1.76 -5.50
C ARG A 104 15.88 3.07 -6.06
N TYR A 105 14.72 3.04 -6.72
CA TYR A 105 14.10 4.27 -7.25
C TYR A 105 13.87 5.32 -6.17
N TYR A 106 13.35 4.95 -4.98
CA TYR A 106 13.21 5.92 -3.88
C TYR A 106 14.57 6.47 -3.43
N ARG A 107 15.55 5.60 -3.21
CA ARG A 107 16.86 5.98 -2.70
C ARG A 107 17.62 6.89 -3.67
N GLU A 108 17.51 6.65 -4.97
CA GLU A 108 18.35 7.27 -6.00
C GLU A 108 17.61 8.25 -6.91
N ASP A 109 16.43 7.90 -7.41
CA ASP A 109 15.91 8.46 -8.66
C ASP A 109 14.70 9.39 -8.48
N ILE A 110 13.87 9.20 -7.45
CA ILE A 110 12.59 9.89 -7.32
C ILE A 110 12.43 10.62 -5.99
N ASP A 111 11.69 11.73 -6.01
CA ASP A 111 11.37 12.51 -4.81
C ASP A 111 10.14 11.99 -4.07
N CYS A 112 10.08 12.30 -2.77
CA CYS A 112 8.91 12.10 -1.93
C CYS A 112 8.87 13.23 -0.89
N ASP A 113 7.91 14.14 -1.01
CA ASP A 113 7.80 15.24 -0.06
C ASP A 113 7.12 14.79 1.23
N ILE A 114 6.12 13.92 1.11
CA ILE A 114 5.43 13.33 2.26
C ILE A 114 5.01 11.90 1.95
N ALA A 115 5.30 10.99 2.88
CA ALA A 115 4.83 9.62 2.84
C ALA A 115 3.82 9.39 3.95
N VAL A 116 2.65 8.88 3.59
CA VAL A 116 1.62 8.46 4.54
C VAL A 116 1.35 6.98 4.30
N GLN A 117 1.78 6.14 5.25
CA GLN A 117 1.65 4.69 5.09
C GLN A 117 0.98 4.04 6.29
N THR A 118 0.21 2.99 6.00
CA THR A 118 -0.49 2.22 7.02
C THR A 118 0.46 1.30 7.79
N VAL A 119 0.28 1.25 9.10
CA VAL A 119 1.11 0.48 10.04
C VAL A 119 0.25 -0.18 11.13
N THR A 120 0.82 -1.15 11.84
CA THR A 120 0.18 -1.76 13.01
C THR A 120 0.14 -0.75 14.17
N PRO A 121 -0.60 -1.02 15.26
CA PRO A 121 -0.37 -0.32 16.51
C PRO A 121 1.09 -0.40 16.95
N MET A 122 1.56 0.65 17.61
CA MET A 122 2.92 0.72 18.16
C MET A 122 3.13 -0.37 19.23
N ASP A 123 4.24 -1.06 19.18
CA ASP A 123 4.63 -2.01 20.22
C ASP A 123 5.16 -1.30 21.47
N ARG A 124 5.53 -2.09 22.49
CA ARG A 124 6.07 -1.56 23.76
C ARG A 124 7.45 -0.90 23.64
N HIS A 125 8.15 -1.11 22.53
CA HIS A 125 9.49 -0.61 22.26
C HIS A 125 9.48 0.62 21.34
N GLY A 126 8.30 1.08 20.93
CA GLY A 126 8.15 2.27 20.09
C GLY A 126 8.17 1.98 18.60
N TYR A 127 8.07 0.72 18.17
CA TYR A 127 8.06 0.33 16.76
C TYR A 127 6.66 0.14 16.22
N PHE A 128 6.48 0.53 14.96
CA PHE A 128 5.32 0.20 14.15
C PHE A 128 5.74 -0.81 13.08
N ASN A 129 4.98 -1.88 12.88
CA ASN A 129 5.24 -2.88 11.85
C ASN A 129 4.45 -2.57 10.57
N PHE A 130 5.01 -2.93 9.42
CA PHE A 130 4.39 -2.73 8.11
C PHE A 130 3.31 -3.75 7.76
N GLY A 131 3.11 -4.75 8.62
CA GLY A 131 2.17 -5.85 8.44
C GLY A 131 2.51 -6.69 7.21
N PRO A 132 1.52 -7.22 6.49
CA PRO A 132 1.75 -8.03 5.29
C PRO A 132 2.25 -7.21 4.10
N LEU A 133 2.52 -5.91 4.29
CA LEU A 133 2.84 -4.95 3.23
C LEU A 133 4.25 -4.37 3.42
N CYS A 134 5.21 -5.23 3.80
CA CYS A 134 6.62 -4.90 4.06
C CYS A 134 7.43 -4.48 2.80
N ASN A 135 6.84 -4.51 1.60
CA ASN A 135 7.49 -4.34 0.30
C ASN A 135 8.71 -3.39 0.23
N PHE A 136 8.50 -2.10 0.01
CA PHE A 136 9.57 -1.08 -0.11
C PHE A 136 9.31 0.10 0.84
N LYS A 137 8.41 -0.08 1.82
CA LYS A 137 7.96 0.96 2.75
C LYS A 137 9.11 1.65 3.47
N LYS A 138 10.12 0.91 3.94
CA LYS A 138 11.30 1.50 4.57
C LYS A 138 12.02 2.48 3.63
N ALA A 139 12.24 2.09 2.38
CA ALA A 139 12.88 2.95 1.37
C ALA A 139 12.05 4.22 1.07
N VAL A 140 10.71 4.12 1.09
CA VAL A 140 9.85 5.31 0.98
C VAL A 140 10.12 6.26 2.15
N PHE A 141 10.09 5.75 3.38
CA PHE A 141 10.34 6.57 4.56
C PHE A 141 11.75 7.15 4.58
N GLU A 142 12.78 6.41 4.14
CA GLU A 142 14.15 6.92 4.01
C GLU A 142 14.23 8.13 3.06
N LYS A 143 13.43 8.14 1.99
CA LYS A 143 13.40 9.25 1.02
C LYS A 143 12.47 10.40 1.42
N ALA A 144 11.39 10.10 2.16
CA ALA A 144 10.35 11.08 2.47
C ALA A 144 10.86 12.20 3.38
N LYS A 145 10.55 13.45 3.03
CA LYS A 145 10.87 14.63 3.87
C LYS A 145 9.98 14.70 5.11
N ILE A 146 8.71 14.33 4.97
CA ILE A 146 7.73 14.21 6.06
C ILE A 146 7.23 12.76 6.11
N LYS A 147 7.38 12.12 7.26
CA LYS A 147 7.08 10.69 7.47
C LYS A 147 5.87 10.57 8.38
N VAL A 148 4.79 10.02 7.84
CA VAL A 148 3.53 9.86 8.56
C VAL A 148 3.13 8.40 8.55
N VAL A 149 2.72 7.93 9.72
CA VAL A 149 2.12 6.61 9.86
C VAL A 149 0.64 6.74 10.20
N GLU A 150 -0.19 5.95 9.53
CA GLU A 150 -1.61 5.80 9.84
C GLU A 150 -1.86 4.41 10.44
N ILE A 151 -2.27 4.35 11.70
CA ILE A 151 -2.43 3.07 12.40
C ILE A 151 -3.74 2.41 11.98
N ILE A 152 -3.65 1.16 11.51
CA ILE A 152 -4.80 0.28 11.30
C ILE A 152 -4.84 -0.74 12.44
N GLN A 153 -5.87 -0.66 13.28
CA GLN A 153 -5.90 -1.36 14.59
C GLN A 153 -5.86 -2.88 14.47
N ASP A 154 -6.48 -3.44 13.43
CA ASP A 154 -6.55 -4.89 13.21
C ASP A 154 -5.47 -5.42 12.26
N MET A 155 -4.53 -4.58 11.83
CA MET A 155 -3.46 -5.04 10.94
C MET A 155 -2.51 -5.95 11.71
N PRO A 156 -2.26 -7.19 11.23
CA PRO A 156 -1.44 -8.13 11.96
C PRO A 156 0.03 -7.70 11.95
N TRP A 157 0.72 -7.98 13.04
CA TRP A 157 2.18 -7.91 13.07
C TRP A 157 2.75 -9.08 12.26
N CYS A 158 3.51 -8.77 11.21
CA CYS A 158 4.20 -9.77 10.41
C CYS A 158 5.70 -9.70 10.72
N TYR A 159 6.24 -10.80 11.27
CA TYR A 159 7.67 -10.88 11.54
C TYR A 159 8.46 -10.89 10.24
N GLY A 160 9.44 -10.00 10.14
CA GLY A 160 10.51 -10.04 9.16
C GLY A 160 11.88 -10.07 9.85
N GLY A 161 12.92 -9.86 9.06
CA GLY A 161 14.29 -9.70 9.56
C GLY A 161 14.86 -8.31 9.30
N TYR A 162 14.49 -7.68 8.18
CA TYR A 162 15.02 -6.39 7.74
C TYR A 162 13.89 -5.54 7.18
N ASP A 163 13.93 -4.24 7.46
CA ASP A 163 13.05 -3.23 6.88
C ASP A 163 11.54 -3.47 7.06
N ASP A 164 11.14 -4.21 8.10
CA ASP A 164 9.74 -4.57 8.39
C ASP A 164 9.04 -3.63 9.39
N CYS A 165 9.80 -2.74 10.01
CA CYS A 165 9.32 -1.81 11.03
C CYS A 165 9.90 -0.40 10.86
N ILE A 166 9.26 0.57 11.52
CA ILE A 166 9.75 1.93 11.70
C ILE A 166 9.60 2.35 13.16
N HIS A 167 10.64 2.95 13.75
CA HIS A 167 10.57 3.42 15.14
C HIS A 167 9.89 4.81 15.22
N LEU A 168 9.19 5.09 16.32
CA LEU A 168 8.55 6.38 16.58
C LEU A 168 9.52 7.57 16.47
N SER A 169 10.81 7.39 16.76
CA SER A 169 11.81 8.45 16.60
C SER A 169 12.00 8.87 15.14
N GLU A 170 11.74 7.97 14.19
CA GLU A 170 11.91 8.20 12.76
C GLU A 170 10.65 8.79 12.09
N VAL A 171 9.51 8.82 12.79
CA VAL A 171 8.22 9.31 12.28
C VAL A 171 8.00 10.76 12.72
N ASP A 172 7.37 11.59 11.88
CA ASP A 172 7.01 12.96 12.22
C ASP A 172 5.61 13.07 12.81
N TYR A 173 4.64 12.35 12.22
CA TYR A 173 3.23 12.37 12.65
C TYR A 173 2.61 10.97 12.70
N VAL A 174 1.73 10.78 13.67
CA VAL A 174 0.96 9.54 13.88
C VAL A 174 -0.53 9.86 13.81
N ILE A 175 -1.22 9.24 12.85
CA ILE A 175 -2.67 9.29 12.71
C ILE A 175 -3.25 7.99 13.31
N GLU A 176 -4.12 8.10 14.31
CA GLU A 176 -4.88 6.95 14.81
C GLU A 176 -6.16 6.76 13.99
N ASN A 177 -6.16 5.80 13.05
CA ASN A 177 -7.35 5.44 12.31
C ASN A 177 -8.11 4.33 13.05
N THR A 178 -9.17 4.71 13.76
CA THR A 178 -10.00 3.79 14.55
C THR A 178 -11.22 3.27 13.81
N THR A 179 -11.46 3.71 12.57
CA THR A 179 -12.67 3.36 11.82
C THR A 179 -12.40 2.35 10.71
N ASP A 180 -11.27 2.50 10.02
CA ASP A 180 -10.93 1.62 8.91
C ASP A 180 -10.25 0.34 9.41
N LYS A 181 -10.57 -0.76 8.72
CA LYS A 181 -10.01 -2.08 8.94
C LYS A 181 -9.03 -2.48 7.84
N THR A 182 -8.26 -3.52 8.11
CA THR A 182 -7.42 -4.20 7.12
C THR A 182 -8.31 -4.74 6.00
N ILE A 183 -7.95 -4.44 4.75
CA ILE A 183 -8.69 -4.87 3.56
C ILE A 183 -8.32 -6.33 3.28
N THR A 184 -9.32 -7.16 3.08
CA THR A 184 -9.17 -8.56 2.69
C THR A 184 -9.78 -8.79 1.31
N ILE A 185 -9.16 -9.64 0.51
CA ILE A 185 -9.67 -10.06 -0.80
C ILE A 185 -10.12 -11.52 -0.68
N PRO A 186 -11.32 -11.90 -1.11
CA PRO A 186 -11.72 -13.30 -1.12
C PRO A 186 -10.89 -14.10 -2.14
N SER A 187 -10.65 -15.37 -1.86
CA SER A 187 -10.10 -16.25 -2.89
C SER A 187 -11.15 -16.57 -3.95
N ALA A 188 -10.73 -16.61 -5.22
CA ALA A 188 -11.57 -17.01 -6.33
C ALA A 188 -11.56 -18.55 -6.46
N PRO A 189 -12.72 -19.20 -6.67
CA PRO A 189 -12.75 -20.65 -6.87
C PRO A 189 -12.03 -21.04 -8.16
N ALA A 190 -11.35 -22.18 -8.14
CA ALA A 190 -10.73 -22.77 -9.32
C ALA A 190 -11.79 -23.26 -10.32
N THR A 191 -11.62 -22.89 -11.59
CA THR A 191 -12.40 -23.44 -12.71
C THR A 191 -11.92 -24.85 -13.09
N GLU A 192 -12.67 -25.56 -13.92
CA GLU A 192 -12.20 -26.87 -14.46
C GLU A 192 -10.91 -26.72 -15.28
N THR A 193 -10.77 -25.62 -16.02
CA THR A 193 -9.52 -25.30 -16.73
C THR A 193 -8.37 -25.09 -15.76
N ASP A 194 -8.58 -24.36 -14.65
CA ASP A 194 -7.54 -24.16 -13.64
C ASP A 194 -7.08 -25.49 -13.03
N LYS A 195 -8.01 -26.42 -12.76
CA LYS A 195 -7.67 -27.74 -12.21
C LYS A 195 -6.82 -28.57 -13.18
N GLN A 196 -7.14 -28.55 -14.47
CA GLN A 196 -6.34 -29.25 -15.49
C GLN A 196 -4.93 -28.66 -15.58
N ILE A 197 -4.81 -27.33 -15.64
CA ILE A 197 -3.51 -26.65 -15.66
C ILE A 197 -2.72 -26.96 -14.38
N ALA A 198 -3.39 -26.95 -13.23
CA ALA A 198 -2.76 -27.25 -11.95
C ALA A 198 -2.18 -28.67 -11.91
N GLY A 199 -2.86 -29.65 -12.52
CA GLY A 199 -2.34 -31.01 -12.66
C GLY A 199 -1.00 -31.06 -13.40
N TYR A 200 -0.92 -30.40 -14.55
CA TYR A 200 0.33 -30.31 -15.31
C TYR A 200 1.44 -29.59 -14.53
N ILE A 201 1.11 -28.49 -13.84
CA ILE A 201 2.09 -27.75 -13.03
C ILE A 201 2.62 -28.60 -11.89
N ALA A 202 1.74 -29.32 -11.18
CA ALA A 202 2.12 -30.17 -10.06
C ALA A 202 3.09 -31.28 -10.49
N GLU A 203 2.89 -31.88 -11.67
CA GLU A 203 3.81 -32.90 -12.23
C GLU A 203 5.22 -32.34 -12.52
N MET A 204 5.34 -31.04 -12.81
CA MET A 204 6.63 -30.39 -13.09
C MET A 204 7.38 -29.99 -11.81
N ILE A 205 6.70 -29.89 -10.67
CA ILE A 205 7.30 -29.44 -9.42
C ILE A 205 7.97 -30.64 -8.72
N PRO A 206 9.27 -30.53 -8.35
CA PRO A 206 9.93 -31.54 -7.56
C PRO A 206 9.18 -31.77 -6.25
N LYS A 207 9.00 -33.03 -5.84
CA LYS A 207 8.32 -33.38 -4.59
C LYS A 207 9.07 -32.85 -3.38
N ASP A 208 10.39 -33.02 -3.36
CA ASP A 208 11.22 -32.69 -2.21
C ASP A 208 11.96 -31.37 -2.40
N GLY A 209 11.72 -30.46 -1.46
CA GLY A 209 12.45 -29.19 -1.33
C GLY A 209 12.23 -28.14 -2.43
N PRO A 210 11.08 -28.04 -3.12
CA PRO A 210 10.87 -26.93 -4.05
C PRO A 210 10.80 -25.60 -3.27
N CYS A 211 11.45 -24.56 -3.80
CA CYS A 211 11.26 -23.19 -3.34
C CYS A 211 10.19 -22.53 -4.20
N LEU A 212 9.00 -22.32 -3.64
CA LEU A 212 7.83 -21.86 -4.39
C LEU A 212 7.67 -20.34 -4.34
N GLN A 213 7.44 -19.73 -5.50
CA GLN A 213 6.86 -18.39 -5.63
C GLN A 213 5.58 -18.53 -6.42
N ILE A 214 4.46 -18.12 -5.84
CA ILE A 214 3.14 -18.27 -6.47
C ILE A 214 2.30 -17.02 -6.25
N GLY A 215 1.39 -16.76 -7.19
CA GLY A 215 0.44 -15.66 -7.11
C GLY A 215 -0.81 -16.01 -6.30
N ILE A 216 -1.83 -15.17 -6.42
CA ILE A 216 -3.16 -15.38 -5.82
C ILE A 216 -4.18 -15.80 -6.88
N GLY A 217 -5.20 -16.56 -6.49
CA GLY A 217 -6.37 -16.89 -7.32
C GLY A 217 -6.60 -18.39 -7.48
N GLY A 218 -7.66 -18.74 -8.22
CA GLY A 218 -8.12 -20.13 -8.32
C GLY A 218 -7.08 -21.12 -8.84
N LEU A 219 -6.29 -20.73 -9.85
CA LEU A 219 -5.21 -21.59 -10.37
C LEU A 219 -4.06 -21.78 -9.37
N PRO A 220 -3.43 -20.72 -8.82
CA PRO A 220 -2.45 -20.87 -7.74
C PRO A 220 -2.94 -21.75 -6.58
N ASP A 221 -4.17 -21.52 -6.10
CA ASP A 221 -4.75 -22.27 -5.00
C ASP A 221 -4.92 -23.76 -5.36
N ALA A 222 -5.33 -24.06 -6.60
CA ALA A 222 -5.44 -25.43 -7.10
C ALA A 222 -4.08 -26.14 -7.17
N VAL A 223 -3.02 -25.44 -7.63
CA VAL A 223 -1.65 -25.98 -7.63
C VAL A 223 -1.21 -26.32 -6.22
N LEU A 224 -1.34 -25.37 -5.28
CA LEU A 224 -0.94 -25.58 -3.88
C LEU A 224 -1.73 -26.71 -3.22
N ARG A 225 -3.02 -26.87 -3.55
CA ARG A 225 -3.85 -27.95 -3.03
C ARG A 225 -3.33 -29.32 -3.48
N LEU A 226 -3.00 -29.47 -4.77
CA LEU A 226 -2.43 -30.70 -5.30
C LEU A 226 -1.08 -31.04 -4.66
N LEU A 227 -0.21 -30.04 -4.47
CA LEU A 227 1.07 -30.24 -3.80
C LEU A 227 0.87 -30.69 -2.35
N ALA A 228 -0.02 -30.02 -1.60
CA ALA A 228 -0.31 -30.38 -0.20
C ALA A 228 -0.91 -31.79 -0.06
N ASP A 229 -1.74 -32.21 -1.02
CA ASP A 229 -2.34 -33.56 -1.03
C ASP A 229 -1.35 -34.64 -1.51
N SER A 230 -0.21 -34.25 -2.13
CA SER A 230 0.76 -35.18 -2.73
C SER A 230 1.86 -35.68 -1.78
N GLY A 231 1.91 -35.14 -0.55
CA GLY A 231 2.89 -35.49 0.49
C GLY A 231 4.18 -34.69 0.40
#